data_AF-A0A7H9BJW1-F1
#
_entry.id   AF-A0A7H9BJW1-F1
#
_cell.length_a   1.000
_cell.length_b   1.000
_cell.length_c   1.000
_cell.angle_alpha   90.00
_cell.angle_beta   90.00
_cell.angle_gamma   90.00
#
_symmetry.space_group_name_H-M   'P 1'
#
loop_
_entity.id
_entity.type
_entity.pdbx_description
1 polymer ?
#
loop_
_entity_poly.entity_id
_entity_poly.type
_entity_poly.pdbx_seq_one_letter_code
_entity_poly.pdbx_strand_id
1 'polypeptide(L)'
;MRPVNVDEWLNEILSRDAMTFEEAYWRERPPANEAVPRILQALTAPLDSYTRGKLIELLGECEDLSVLHVLEKELLSPDESMQFWASLSIDALNSLAPWQKSSK
;
A
#
# COMPACT_ATOMS: atom_id res chain seq x y z
N MET A 1 -8.15 7.36 22.16
CA MET A 1 -7.26 7.69 21.03
C MET A 1 -8.02 8.57 20.05
N ARG A 2 -7.33 9.52 19.40
CA ARG A 2 -7.89 10.21 18.23
C ARG A 2 -7.73 9.27 17.03
N PRO A 3 -8.71 9.19 16.12
CA PRO A 3 -8.57 8.39 14.90
C PRO A 3 -7.39 8.89 14.07
N VAL A 4 -6.62 7.97 13.48
CA VAL A 4 -5.53 8.30 12.54
C VAL A 4 -6.15 8.97 11.30
N ASN A 5 -5.65 10.13 10.92
CA ASN A 5 -6.11 10.83 9.72
C ASN A 5 -5.55 10.13 8.47
N VAL A 6 -6.42 9.59 7.62
CA VAL A 6 -6.03 8.83 6.42
C VAL A 6 -5.21 9.67 5.45
N ASP A 7 -5.60 10.93 5.22
CA ASP A 7 -4.93 11.77 4.22
C ASP A 7 -3.54 12.21 4.71
N GLU A 8 -3.41 12.51 6.01
CA GLU A 8 -2.12 12.81 6.64
C GLU A 8 -1.18 11.60 6.59
N TRP A 9 -1.68 10.43 6.99
CA TRP A 9 -0.93 9.17 6.93
C TRP A 9 -0.50 8.83 5.50
N LEU A 10 -1.40 8.96 4.52
CA LEU A 10 -1.08 8.68 3.12
C LEU A 10 -0.02 9.65 2.58
N ASN A 11 -0.05 10.92 2.98
CA ASN A 11 0.99 11.89 2.60
C ASN A 11 2.36 11.50 3.16
N GLU A 12 2.43 10.97 4.38
CA GLU A 12 3.69 10.50 4.97
C GLU A 12 4.18 9.20 4.30
N ILE A 13 3.28 8.26 3.98
CA ILE A 13 3.61 7.06 3.20
C ILE A 13 4.24 7.44 1.85
N LEU A 14 3.67 8.45 1.19
CA LEU A 14 4.13 8.96 -0.09
C LEU A 14 5.40 9.85 0.03
N SER A 15 5.87 10.13 1.24
CA SER A 15 7.06 10.94 1.46
C SER A 15 8.29 10.30 0.82
N ARG A 16 9.16 11.17 0.29
CA ARG A 16 10.51 10.79 -0.18
C ARG A 16 11.52 10.75 0.96
N ASP A 17 11.20 11.36 2.09
CA ASP A 17 12.00 11.22 3.29
C ASP A 17 11.79 9.81 3.88
N ALA A 18 12.88 9.05 3.95
CA ALA A 18 12.83 7.64 4.34
C ALA A 18 12.34 7.48 5.79
N MET A 19 12.71 8.38 6.70
CA MET A 19 12.29 8.32 8.10
C MET A 19 10.77 8.54 8.20
N THR A 20 10.25 9.55 7.53
CA THR A 20 8.82 9.86 7.48
C THR A 20 8.01 8.68 6.96
N PHE A 21 8.48 8.05 5.87
CA PHE A 21 7.84 6.86 5.32
C PHE A 21 7.86 5.67 6.31
N GLU A 22 9.03 5.32 6.84
CA GLU A 22 9.18 4.19 7.77
C GLU A 22 8.32 4.39 9.02
N GLU A 23 8.33 5.59 9.61
CA GLU A 23 7.48 5.92 10.75
C GLU A 23 5.99 5.73 10.43
N ALA A 24 5.52 6.23 9.28
CA ALA A 24 4.14 6.07 8.86
C ALA A 24 3.76 4.62 8.52
N TYR A 25 4.71 3.84 8.00
CA TYR A 25 4.49 2.45 7.64
C TYR A 25 4.38 1.53 8.87
N TRP A 26 5.19 1.77 9.92
CA TRP A 26 5.26 0.92 11.12
C TRP A 26 4.37 1.37 12.29
N ARG A 27 3.97 2.64 12.34
CA ARG A 27 3.05 3.13 13.38
C ARG A 27 1.62 2.62 13.16
N GLU A 28 0.71 3.06 14.02
CA GLU A 28 -0.71 2.78 13.87
C GLU A 28 -1.22 3.33 12.53
N ARG A 29 -1.75 2.44 11.68
CA ARG A 29 -2.34 2.77 10.39
C ARG A 29 -3.83 3.10 10.56
N PRO A 30 -4.42 3.92 9.69
CA PRO A 30 -5.86 4.05 9.63
C PRO A 30 -6.52 2.69 9.34
N PRO A 31 -7.82 2.52 9.68
CA PRO A 31 -8.56 1.32 9.30
C PRO A 31 -8.47 1.03 7.79
N ALA A 32 -8.26 -0.24 7.41
CA ALA A 32 -8.08 -0.63 6.00
C ALA A 32 -9.27 -0.19 5.12
N ASN A 33 -10.50 -0.30 5.63
CA ASN A 33 -11.71 0.14 4.95
C ASN A 33 -11.78 1.66 4.68
N GLU A 34 -10.97 2.46 5.37
CA GLU A 34 -10.83 3.90 5.12
C GLU A 34 -9.61 4.21 4.24
N ALA A 35 -8.51 3.49 4.44
CA ALA A 35 -7.24 3.67 3.72
C ALA A 35 -7.29 3.15 2.27
N VAL A 36 -7.83 1.95 2.04
CA VAL A 36 -7.85 1.30 0.72
C VAL A 36 -8.50 2.17 -0.35
N PRO A 37 -9.69 2.78 -0.13
CA PRO A 37 -10.28 3.70 -1.12
C PRO A 37 -9.37 4.88 -1.49
N ARG A 38 -8.60 5.42 -0.53
CA ARG A 38 -7.67 6.53 -0.76
C ARG A 38 -6.42 6.09 -1.51
N ILE A 39 -5.90 4.90 -1.20
CA ILE A 39 -4.79 4.29 -1.94
C ILE A 39 -5.19 4.04 -3.40
N LEU A 40 -6.38 3.45 -3.63
CA LEU A 40 -6.91 3.23 -4.98
C LEU A 40 -7.08 4.54 -5.75
N GLN A 41 -7.55 5.60 -5.09
CA GLN A 41 -7.63 6.93 -5.68
C GLN A 41 -6.24 7.47 -6.05
N ALA A 42 -5.24 7.33 -5.17
CA ALA A 42 -3.88 7.79 -5.44
C ALA A 42 -3.22 7.06 -6.62
N LEU A 43 -3.50 5.76 -6.79
CA LEU A 43 -2.98 4.95 -7.92
C LEU A 43 -3.48 5.38 -9.31
N THR A 44 -4.49 6.25 -9.38
CA THR A 44 -4.97 6.84 -10.64
C THR A 44 -4.05 7.94 -11.18
N ALA A 45 -3.20 8.52 -10.34
CA ALA A 45 -2.21 9.52 -10.73
C ALA A 45 -1.02 8.87 -11.46
N PRO A 46 -0.30 9.63 -12.31
CA PRO A 46 0.99 9.19 -12.83
C PRO A 46 2.02 9.19 -11.70
N LEU A 47 2.42 7.99 -11.26
CA LEU A 47 3.40 7.76 -10.20
C LEU A 47 4.63 7.08 -10.78
N ASP A 48 5.81 7.40 -10.26
CA ASP A 48 6.99 6.57 -10.50
C ASP A 48 6.86 5.21 -9.79
N SER A 49 7.67 4.26 -10.24
CA SER A 49 7.66 2.88 -9.78
C SER A 49 7.91 2.74 -8.29
N TYR A 50 8.76 3.58 -7.70
CA TYR A 50 9.01 3.52 -6.26
C TYR A 50 7.76 3.89 -5.46
N THR A 51 7.13 5.00 -5.82
CA THR A 51 5.90 5.49 -5.16
C THR A 51 4.72 4.53 -5.40
N ARG A 52 4.58 4.01 -6.62
CA ARG A 52 3.54 3.02 -6.96
C ARG A 52 3.74 1.72 -6.19
N GLY A 53 4.98 1.25 -6.07
CA GLY A 53 5.38 0.06 -5.30
C GLY A 53 4.90 0.10 -3.85
N LYS A 54 5.15 1.20 -3.14
CA LYS A 54 4.67 1.40 -1.77
C LYS A 54 3.15 1.23 -1.62
N LEU A 55 2.40 1.77 -2.57
CA LEU A 55 0.93 1.73 -2.52
C LEU A 55 0.40 0.32 -2.80
N ILE A 56 0.96 -0.39 -3.78
CA ILE A 56 0.51 -1.75 -4.09
C ILE A 56 0.95 -2.76 -3.01
N GLU A 57 2.08 -2.53 -2.37
CA GLU A 57 2.49 -3.30 -1.18
C GLU A 57 1.42 -3.20 -0.07
N LEU A 58 0.94 -2.00 0.23
CA LEU A 58 -0.14 -1.81 1.20
C LEU A 58 -1.44 -2.50 0.76
N LEU A 59 -1.79 -2.48 -0.53
CA LEU A 59 -2.93 -3.26 -1.03
C LEU A 59 -2.74 -4.77 -0.84
N GLY A 60 -1.50 -5.26 -0.90
CA GLY A 60 -1.17 -6.65 -0.57
C GLY A 60 -1.44 -7.03 0.89
N GLU A 61 -1.51 -6.05 1.78
CA GLU A 61 -1.69 -6.25 3.23
C GLU A 61 -3.10 -5.93 3.71
N CYS A 62 -4.01 -5.50 2.84
CA CYS A 62 -5.30 -4.95 3.28
C CYS A 62 -6.38 -5.98 3.59
N GLU A 63 -6.09 -7.28 3.41
CA GLU A 63 -7.02 -8.42 3.58
C GLU A 63 -8.31 -8.33 2.72
N ASP A 64 -8.38 -7.38 1.78
CA ASP A 64 -9.51 -7.17 0.88
C ASP A 64 -9.19 -7.70 -0.52
N LEU A 65 -9.63 -8.92 -0.82
CA LEU A 65 -9.44 -9.57 -2.12
C LEU A 65 -10.08 -8.79 -3.30
N SER A 66 -10.94 -7.79 -3.04
CA SER A 66 -11.48 -6.95 -4.12
C SER A 66 -10.40 -6.14 -4.84
N VAL A 67 -9.24 -5.91 -4.22
CA VAL A 67 -8.11 -5.19 -4.83
C VAL A 67 -7.26 -6.05 -5.76
N LEU A 68 -7.50 -7.37 -5.82
CA LEU A 68 -6.68 -8.32 -6.57
C LEU A 68 -6.54 -7.92 -8.06
N HIS A 69 -7.62 -7.47 -8.68
CA HIS A 69 -7.62 -7.03 -10.08
C HIS A 69 -6.66 -5.85 -10.34
N VAL A 70 -6.42 -5.00 -9.33
CA VAL A 70 -5.45 -3.89 -9.41
C VAL A 70 -4.04 -4.46 -9.44
N LEU A 71 -3.73 -5.41 -8.54
CA LEU A 71 -2.42 -6.05 -8.47
C LEU A 71 -2.12 -6.89 -9.71
N GLU A 72 -3.10 -7.64 -10.22
CA GLU A 72 -2.96 -8.42 -11.46
C GLU A 72 -2.65 -7.55 -12.67
N LYS A 73 -3.20 -6.32 -12.73
CA LYS A 73 -2.87 -5.37 -13.78
C LYS A 73 -1.40 -4.96 -13.73
N GLU A 74 -0.83 -4.81 -12.54
CA GLU A 74 0.59 -4.43 -12.37
C GLU A 74 1.55 -5.56 -12.77
N LEU A 75 1.13 -6.83 -12.75
CA LEU A 75 1.91 -7.95 -13.31
C LEU A 75 2.15 -7.81 -14.83
N LEU A 76 1.32 -7.02 -15.51
CA LEU A 76 1.45 -6.74 -16.94
C LEU A 76 2.23 -5.45 -17.23
N SER A 77 2.77 -4.79 -16.20
CA SER A 77 3.56 -3.57 -16.35
C SER A 77 4.82 -3.86 -17.16
N PRO A 78 5.26 -2.95 -18.07
CA PRO A 78 6.55 -3.08 -18.73
C PRO A 78 7.74 -2.89 -17.78
N ASP A 79 7.51 -2.41 -16.55
CA ASP A 79 8.54 -2.29 -15.51
C ASP A 79 8.62 -3.56 -14.67
N GLU A 80 9.76 -4.26 -14.76
CA GLU A 80 10.05 -5.47 -13.99
C GLU A 80 9.92 -5.26 -12.47
N SER A 81 10.21 -4.06 -11.96
CA SER A 81 10.04 -3.72 -10.55
C SER A 81 8.57 -3.78 -10.16
N MET A 82 7.67 -3.33 -11.03
CA MET A 82 6.22 -3.38 -10.79
C MET A 82 5.69 -4.81 -10.88
N GLN A 83 6.20 -5.62 -11.79
CA GLN A 83 5.85 -7.04 -11.83
C GLN A 83 6.27 -7.74 -10.53
N PHE A 84 7.48 -7.47 -10.04
CA PHE A 84 7.98 -8.02 -8.79
C PHE A 84 7.13 -7.63 -7.58
N TRP A 85 6.86 -6.32 -7.40
CA TRP A 85 6.04 -5.84 -6.30
C TRP A 85 4.60 -6.34 -6.35
N ALA A 86 4.02 -6.44 -7.55
CA ALA A 86 2.69 -7.00 -7.74
C ALA A 86 2.63 -8.47 -7.31
N SER A 87 3.62 -9.28 -7.72
CA SER A 87 3.71 -10.68 -7.31
C SER A 87 3.79 -10.83 -5.79
N LEU A 88 4.67 -10.07 -5.14
CA LEU A 88 4.78 -10.09 -3.67
C LEU A 88 3.49 -9.66 -2.97
N SER A 89 2.83 -8.64 -3.49
CA SER A 89 1.59 -8.12 -2.92
C SER A 89 0.44 -9.12 -3.05
N ILE A 90 0.36 -9.84 -4.18
CA ILE A 90 -0.62 -10.90 -4.38
C ILE A 90 -0.37 -12.07 -3.40
N ASP A 91 0.89 -12.47 -3.24
CA ASP A 91 1.25 -13.53 -2.28
C ASP A 91 0.91 -13.13 -0.84
N ALA A 92 1.18 -11.88 -0.46
CA ALA A 92 0.83 -11.34 0.85
C ALA A 92 -0.69 -11.31 1.08
N LEU A 93 -1.45 -10.90 0.06
CA LEU A 93 -2.91 -10.79 0.13
C LEU A 93 -3.55 -12.18 0.28
N ASN A 94 -3.06 -13.16 -0.49
CA ASN A 94 -3.49 -14.56 -0.40
C ASN A 94 -3.11 -15.21 0.93
N SER A 95 -2.01 -14.75 1.55
CA SER A 95 -1.58 -15.21 2.87
C SER A 95 -2.33 -14.51 4.02
N LEU A 96 -3.25 -13.58 3.71
CA LEU A 96 -3.94 -12.73 4.68
C LEU A 96 -2.94 -12.05 5.62
N ALA A 97 -1.88 -11.48 5.05
CA ALA A 97 -0.92 -10.70 5.81
C ALA A 97 -1.65 -9.57 6.55
N PRO A 98 -1.39 -9.36 7.84
CA PRO A 98 -2.18 -8.43 8.63
C PRO A 98 -1.94 -6.98 8.19
N TRP A 99 -3.03 -6.23 8.01
CA TRP A 99 -3.00 -4.81 7.65
C TRP A 99 -2.17 -3.97 8.61
N GLN A 100 -2.32 -4.21 9.91
CA GLN A 100 -1.46 -3.63 10.92
C GLN A 100 -0.33 -4.61 11.22
N LYS A 101 0.91 -4.23 10.89
CA LYS A 101 2.08 -4.96 11.37
C LYS A 101 2.17 -4.75 12.88
N SER A 102 2.20 -5.83 13.65
CA SER A 102 2.47 -5.77 15.09
C SER A 102 3.83 -5.11 15.31
N SER A 103 3.86 -3.98 16.01
CA SER A 103 5.11 -3.42 16.50
C SER A 103 5.73 -4.42 17.48
N LYS A 104 6.97 -4.86 17.23
CA LYS A 104 7.75 -5.60 18.22
C LYS A 104 8.23 -4.68 19.33
#